data_AF-A0AAU7Z0Z1-F1
#
_entry.id   AF-A0AAU7Z0Z1-F1
#
_cell.length_a   1.000
_cell.length_b   1.000
_cell.length_c   1.000
_cell.angle_alpha   90.00
_cell.angle_beta   90.00
_cell.angle_gamma   90.00
#
_symmetry.space_group_name_H-M   'P 1'
#
loop_
_entity.id
_entity.type
_entity.pdbx_description
1 polymer ?
#
loop_
_entity_poly.entity_id
_entity_poly.type
_entity_poly.pdbx_seq_one_letter_code
_entity_poly.pdbx_strand_id
1 'polypeptide(L)'
;MTRTEILLRLQTIRDKGTQALKLLESQPLSVDTQAEIRSLAQWIKEELHSEYNRMLPERAQKTMSVFELSVYSPTIEETWKKSGISRLKIDGTLDEKWQEPLEAVVYNAGKYLS
;
A
#
# COMPACT_ATOMS: atom_id res chain seq x y z
N MET A 1 -16.79 6.70 3.31
CA MET A 1 -16.60 5.23 3.29
C MET A 1 -17.04 4.67 4.63
N THR A 2 -17.63 3.49 4.66
CA THR A 2 -17.95 2.79 5.91
C THR A 2 -16.69 2.21 6.55
N ARG A 3 -16.75 1.91 7.85
CA ARG A 3 -15.65 1.25 8.56
C ARG A 3 -15.25 -0.08 7.93
N THR A 4 -16.24 -0.89 7.53
CA THR A 4 -16.00 -2.21 6.91
C THR A 4 -15.27 -2.08 5.58
N GLU A 5 -15.68 -1.13 4.73
CA GLU A 5 -15.02 -0.87 3.44
C GLU A 5 -13.55 -0.46 3.63
N ILE A 6 -13.28 0.38 4.63
CA ILE A 6 -11.92 0.81 4.97
C ILE A 6 -11.06 -0.36 5.40
N LEU A 7 -11.55 -1.19 6.34
CA LEU A 7 -10.81 -2.34 6.83
C LEU A 7 -10.55 -3.34 5.70
N LEU A 8 -11.52 -3.57 4.82
CA LEU A 8 -11.35 -4.44 3.65
C LEU A 8 -10.27 -3.91 2.69
N ARG A 9 -10.23 -2.60 2.44
CA ARG A 9 -9.19 -1.99 1.61
C ARG A 9 -7.80 -2.11 2.24
N LEU A 10 -7.67 -1.77 3.52
CA LEU A 10 -6.40 -1.92 4.25
C LEU A 10 -5.92 -3.37 4.25
N GLN A 11 -6.84 -4.33 4.44
CA GLN A 11 -6.54 -5.76 4.33
C GLN A 11 -6.05 -6.13 2.92
N THR A 12 -6.71 -5.63 1.87
CA THR A 12 -6.30 -5.89 0.48
C THR A 12 -4.90 -5.34 0.18
N ILE A 13 -4.58 -4.14 0.65
CA ILE A 13 -3.24 -3.54 0.51
C ILE A 13 -2.19 -4.40 1.23
N ARG A 14 -2.48 -4.80 2.47
CA ARG A 14 -1.60 -5.67 3.27
C ARG A 14 -1.38 -7.02 2.60
N ASP A 15 -2.43 -7.67 2.10
CA ASP A 15 -2.35 -9.00 1.49
C ASP A 15 -1.51 -8.97 0.22
N LYS A 16 -1.73 -7.97 -0.65
CA LYS A 16 -0.93 -7.80 -1.86
C LYS A 16 0.52 -7.46 -1.55
N GLY A 17 0.79 -6.61 -0.54
CA GLY A 17 2.15 -6.34 -0.08
C GLY A 17 2.84 -7.60 0.45
N THR A 18 2.10 -8.41 1.21
CA THR A 18 2.60 -9.68 1.76
C THR A 18 2.89 -10.69 0.66
N GLN A 19 2.02 -10.77 -0.37
CA GLN A 19 2.25 -11.61 -1.54
C GLN A 19 3.49 -11.17 -2.31
N ALA A 20 3.66 -9.86 -2.55
CA ALA A 20 4.83 -9.33 -3.23
C ALA A 20 6.13 -9.65 -2.46
N LEU A 21 6.13 -9.52 -1.13
CA LEU A 21 7.29 -9.90 -0.29
C LEU A 21 7.63 -11.38 -0.39
N LYS A 22 6.64 -12.26 -0.25
CA LYS A 22 6.86 -13.72 -0.36
C LYS A 22 7.45 -14.12 -1.71
N LEU A 23 6.97 -13.50 -2.79
CA LEU A 23 7.51 -13.72 -4.13
C LEU A 23 8.93 -13.17 -4.27
N LEU A 24 9.22 -12.01 -3.68
CA LEU A 24 10.56 -11.41 -3.69
C LEU A 24 11.59 -12.29 -2.95
N GLU A 25 11.17 -12.93 -1.86
CA GLU A 25 11.98 -13.85 -1.04
C GLU A 25 12.23 -15.21 -1.72
N SER A 26 11.42 -15.61 -2.71
CA SER A 26 11.50 -16.93 -3.35
C SER A 26 12.59 -17.04 -4.43
N GLN A 27 13.77 -16.45 -4.21
CA GLN A 27 14.83 -16.41 -5.21
C GLN A 27 15.32 -17.82 -5.62
N PRO A 28 15.72 -18.03 -6.89
CA PRO A 28 15.79 -17.04 -7.98
C PRO A 28 14.42 -16.69 -8.58
N LEU A 29 14.23 -15.43 -8.98
CA LEU A 29 12.95 -14.95 -9.53
C LEU A 29 12.80 -15.28 -11.01
N SER A 30 11.77 -16.06 -11.36
CA SER A 30 11.35 -16.28 -12.75
C SER A 30 10.81 -14.98 -13.38
N VAL A 31 10.79 -14.89 -14.71
CA VAL A 31 10.23 -13.71 -15.42
C VAL A 31 8.78 -13.46 -15.01
N ASP A 32 7.98 -14.51 -14.85
CA ASP A 32 6.58 -14.41 -14.43
C ASP A 32 6.47 -13.90 -12.98
N THR A 33 7.29 -14.42 -12.08
CA THR A 33 7.38 -13.96 -10.68
C THR A 33 7.74 -12.46 -10.62
N GLN A 34 8.70 -12.03 -11.45
CA GLN A 34 9.08 -10.62 -11.51
C GLN A 34 7.95 -9.74 -12.04
N ALA A 35 7.21 -10.20 -13.06
CA ALA A 35 6.06 -9.48 -13.59
C ALA A 35 4.93 -9.36 -12.55
N GLU A 36 4.70 -10.43 -11.78
CA GLU A 36 3.70 -10.45 -10.71
C GLU A 36 4.05 -9.48 -9.58
N ILE A 37 5.30 -9.48 -9.09
CA ILE A 37 5.77 -8.53 -8.07
C ILE A 37 5.55 -7.08 -8.54
N ARG A 38 5.91 -6.78 -9.80
CA ARG A 38 5.70 -5.44 -10.38
C ARG A 38 4.23 -5.06 -10.45
N SER A 39 3.37 -5.99 -10.89
CA SER A 39 1.92 -5.78 -10.96
C SER A 39 1.33 -5.49 -9.58
N LEU A 40 1.73 -6.26 -8.56
CA LEU A 40 1.29 -6.04 -7.17
C LEU A 40 1.74 -4.69 -6.64
N ALA A 41 3.02 -4.34 -6.83
CA ALA A 41 3.55 -3.06 -6.38
C ALA A 41 2.91 -1.87 -7.11
N GLN A 42 2.67 -1.98 -8.43
CA GLN A 42 1.96 -0.96 -9.21
C GLN A 42 0.55 -0.75 -8.68
N TRP A 43 -0.20 -1.83 -8.45
CA TRP A 43 -1.54 -1.76 -7.91
C TRP A 43 -1.57 -1.07 -6.54
N ILE A 44 -0.65 -1.44 -5.62
CA ILE A 44 -0.55 -0.82 -4.30
C ILE A 44 -0.29 0.69 -4.43
N LYS A 45 0.62 1.05 -5.34
CA LYS A 45 1.02 2.45 -5.56
C LYS A 45 -0.15 3.28 -6.10
N GLU A 46 -0.92 2.74 -7.04
CA GLU A 46 -2.11 3.37 -7.59
C GLU A 46 -3.21 3.54 -6.54
N GLU A 47 -3.48 2.50 -5.76
CA GLU A 47 -4.49 2.50 -4.70
C GLU A 47 -4.16 3.56 -3.64
N LEU A 48 -2.92 3.56 -3.13
CA LEU A 48 -2.47 4.54 -2.13
C LEU A 48 -2.50 5.97 -2.66
N HIS A 49 -2.06 6.17 -3.90
CA HIS A 49 -2.06 7.50 -4.51
C HIS A 49 -3.49 8.02 -4.73
N SER A 50 -4.39 7.15 -5.20
CA SER A 50 -5.80 7.48 -5.40
C SER A 50 -6.47 7.90 -4.09
N GLU A 51 -6.31 7.09 -3.04
CA GLU A 51 -6.91 7.39 -1.73
C GLU A 51 -6.29 8.62 -1.08
N TYR A 52 -4.97 8.80 -1.18
CA TYR A 52 -4.29 10.00 -0.71
C TYR A 52 -4.88 11.25 -1.39
N ASN A 53 -5.02 11.23 -2.72
CA ASN A 53 -5.59 12.36 -3.47
C ASN A 53 -7.08 12.57 -3.17
N ARG A 54 -7.85 11.51 -2.93
CA ARG A 54 -9.27 11.61 -2.54
C ARG A 54 -9.45 12.36 -1.24
N MET A 55 -8.54 12.19 -0.28
CA MET A 55 -8.63 12.75 1.07
C MET A 55 -7.94 14.11 1.23
N LEU A 56 -7.15 14.55 0.26
CA LEU A 56 -6.46 15.85 0.27
C LEU A 56 -7.41 17.06 0.39
N PRO A 57 -8.52 17.17 -0.38
CA PRO A 57 -9.36 18.37 -0.35
C PRO A 57 -10.11 18.52 0.98
N GLU A 58 -10.09 19.71 1.59
CA GLU A 58 -10.83 19.99 2.84
C GLU A 58 -12.33 19.66 2.73
N ARG A 59 -12.92 19.91 1.56
CA ARG A 59 -14.33 19.56 1.30
C ARG A 59 -14.61 18.07 1.43
N ALA A 60 -13.66 17.21 1.05
CA ALA A 60 -13.79 15.76 1.18
C ALA A 60 -13.68 15.37 2.67
N GLN A 61 -12.72 15.94 3.38
CA GLN A 61 -12.50 15.70 4.81
C GLN A 61 -13.73 16.02 5.66
N LYS A 62 -14.47 17.09 5.34
CA LYS A 62 -15.73 17.45 6.04
C LYS A 62 -16.84 16.40 5.93
N THR A 63 -16.77 15.52 4.95
CA THR A 63 -17.76 14.46 4.70
C THR A 63 -17.30 13.07 5.17
N MET A 64 -16.04 12.96 5.62
CA MET A 64 -15.45 11.70 6.05
C MET A 64 -15.91 11.35 7.47
N SER A 65 -16.01 10.04 7.74
CA SER A 65 -16.31 9.57 9.09
C SER A 65 -15.14 9.87 10.06
N VAL A 66 -15.43 9.87 11.36
CA VAL A 66 -14.39 10.00 12.40
C VAL A 66 -13.29 8.94 12.20
N PHE A 67 -13.66 7.70 11.87
CA PHE A 67 -12.71 6.62 11.63
C PHE A 67 -11.86 6.86 10.38
N GLU A 68 -12.44 7.41 9.31
CA GLU A 68 -11.68 7.82 8.14
C GLU A 68 -10.64 8.89 8.49
N LEU A 69 -11.02 9.91 9.27
CA LEU A 69 -10.14 11.02 9.61
C LEU A 69 -9.04 10.64 10.61
N SER A 70 -9.35 9.81 11.60
CA SER A 70 -8.42 9.47 12.68
C SER A 70 -7.56 8.23 12.42
N VAL A 71 -8.01 7.32 11.55
CA VAL A 71 -7.32 6.05 11.29
C VAL A 71 -6.94 5.95 9.81
N TYR A 72 -7.91 6.03 8.91
CA TYR A 72 -7.65 5.70 7.51
C TYR A 72 -6.76 6.72 6.81
N SER A 73 -7.10 8.01 6.89
CA SER A 73 -6.35 9.08 6.24
C SER A 73 -4.90 9.15 6.72
N PRO A 74 -4.61 9.12 8.05
CA PRO A 74 -3.24 9.06 8.52
C PRO A 74 -2.50 7.80 8.05
N THR A 75 -3.17 6.64 8.02
CA THR A 75 -2.56 5.38 7.56
C THR A 75 -2.18 5.46 6.08
N ILE A 76 -3.08 5.93 5.22
CA ILE A 76 -2.80 6.10 3.79
C ILE A 76 -1.71 7.15 3.56
N GLU A 77 -1.75 8.28 4.25
CA GLU A 77 -0.73 9.33 4.14
C GLU A 77 0.65 8.83 4.57
N GLU A 78 0.75 8.16 5.72
CA GLU A 78 1.98 7.55 6.22
C GLU A 78 2.50 6.50 5.24
N THR A 79 1.63 5.61 4.77
CA THR A 79 2.00 4.56 3.82
C THR A 79 2.44 5.15 2.48
N TRP A 80 1.81 6.21 1.99
CA TRP A 80 2.20 6.84 0.73
C TRP A 80 3.50 7.64 0.82
N LYS A 81 3.64 8.47 1.87
CA LYS A 81 4.75 9.43 2.00
C LYS A 81 6.01 8.84 2.62
N LYS A 82 5.87 7.91 3.57
CA LYS A 82 6.98 7.48 4.44
C LYS A 82 7.49 6.07 4.17
N SER A 83 6.70 5.18 3.57
CA SER A 83 7.16 3.81 3.27
C SER A 83 8.23 3.76 2.18
N GLY A 84 8.35 4.79 1.33
CA GLY A 84 9.20 4.75 0.13
C GLY A 84 8.50 4.19 -1.11
N ILE A 85 7.31 3.59 -1.01
CA ILE A 85 6.57 3.01 -2.15
C ILE A 85 6.28 4.04 -3.25
N SER A 86 6.02 5.29 -2.89
CA SER A 86 5.79 6.39 -3.84
C SER A 86 7.02 6.67 -4.72
N ARG A 87 8.23 6.41 -4.21
CA ARG A 87 9.51 6.63 -4.92
C ARG A 87 10.04 5.37 -5.60
N LEU A 88 9.49 4.20 -5.28
CA LEU A 88 9.87 2.93 -5.88
C LEU A 88 9.67 2.98 -7.40
N LYS A 89 10.72 2.67 -8.15
CA LYS A 89 10.67 2.60 -9.62
C LYS A 89 10.22 1.20 -10.02
N ILE A 90 9.00 1.10 -10.53
CA ILE A 90 8.35 -0.19 -10.81
C ILE A 90 9.09 -0.98 -11.91
N ASP A 91 9.64 -0.28 -12.90
CA ASP A 91 10.44 -0.88 -13.97
C ASP A 91 11.91 -1.14 -13.57
N GLY A 92 12.26 -0.89 -12.31
CA GLY A 92 13.60 -1.12 -11.79
C GLY A 92 13.96 -2.61 -11.63
N THR A 93 15.22 -2.85 -11.28
CA THR A 93 15.68 -4.17 -10.84
C THR A 93 14.96 -4.54 -9.53
N LEU A 94 14.46 -5.77 -9.46
CA LEU A 94 13.88 -6.33 -8.23
C LEU A 94 15.02 -6.80 -7.33
N ASP A 95 15.51 -5.89 -6.49
CA ASP A 95 16.59 -6.11 -5.53
C ASP A 95 16.09 -5.86 -4.09
N GLU A 96 17.00 -5.93 -3.10
CA GLU A 96 16.70 -5.71 -1.68
C GLU A 96 16.03 -4.36 -1.40
N LYS A 97 16.14 -3.36 -2.30
CA LYS A 97 15.51 -2.04 -2.13
C LYS A 97 13.99 -2.08 -2.31
N TRP A 98 13.44 -3.18 -2.84
CA TRP A 98 12.00 -3.42 -2.89
C TRP A 98 11.44 -3.94 -1.57
N GLN A 99 12.29 -4.56 -0.76
CA GLN A 99 11.87 -5.22 0.48
C GLN A 99 11.39 -4.20 1.51
N GLU A 100 12.22 -3.20 1.85
CA GLU A 100 11.88 -2.20 2.87
C GLU A 100 10.57 -1.44 2.56
N PRO A 101 10.33 -0.95 1.32
CA PRO A 101 9.05 -0.31 1.00
C PRO A 101 7.84 -1.24 1.11
N LEU A 102 7.97 -2.50 0.70
CA LEU A 102 6.87 -3.46 0.78
C LEU A 102 6.59 -3.86 2.23
N GLU A 103 7.61 -4.08 3.05
CA GLU A 103 7.48 -4.33 4.49
C GLU A 103 6.79 -3.16 5.21
N ALA A 104 7.20 -1.93 4.91
CA ALA A 104 6.58 -0.74 5.47
C ALA A 104 5.10 -0.61 5.06
N VAL A 105 4.75 -0.95 3.82
CA VAL A 105 3.34 -1.01 3.38
C VAL A 105 2.55 -2.04 4.18
N VAL A 106 3.07 -3.26 4.32
CA VAL A 106 2.40 -4.34 5.06
C VAL A 106 2.19 -3.97 6.53
N TYR A 107 3.22 -3.40 7.16
CA TYR A 107 3.16 -2.95 8.54
C TYR A 107 2.11 -1.85 8.75
N ASN A 108 2.17 -0.78 7.95
CA ASN A 108 1.27 0.36 8.11
C ASN A 108 -0.19 -0.01 7.81
N ALA A 109 -0.43 -0.72 6.71
CA ALA A 109 -1.79 -1.15 6.34
C ALA A 109 -2.36 -2.19 7.32
N GLY A 110 -1.49 -2.97 7.98
CA GLY A 110 -1.88 -4.00 8.95
C GLY A 110 -2.17 -3.50 10.36
N LYS A 111 -1.73 -2.29 10.72
CA LYS A 111 -1.74 -1.76 12.09
C LYS A 111 -3.10 -1.77 12.80
N TYR A 112 -4.20 -1.70 12.04
CA TYR A 112 -5.56 -1.57 12.56
C TYR A 112 -6.50 -2.72 12.15
N LEU A 113 -5.94 -3.84 11.66
CA LEU A 113 -6.70 -5.02 11.21
C LEU A 113 -6.83 -6.11 12.28
N SER A 114 -6.26 -5.88 13.47
CA SER A 114 -6.30 -6.76 14.65
C SER A 114 -7.47 -6.46 15.56
#